data_AF-A0A226DTC7-F1
#
_entry.id   AF-A0A226DTC7-F1
#
_cell.length_a   1.000
_cell.length_b   1.000
_cell.length_c   1.000
_cell.angle_alpha   90.00
_cell.angle_beta   90.00
_cell.angle_gamma   90.00
#
_symmetry.space_group_name_H-M   'P 1'
#
loop_
_entity.id
_entity.type
_entity.pdbx_description
1 polymer ?
#
loop_
_entity_poly.entity_id
_entity_poly.type
_entity_poly.pdbx_seq_one_letter_code
_entity_poly.pdbx_strand_id
1 'polypeptide(L)'
;MVTNCILTAILILAGSNLSLCQQVTLWDDVNYGGMIFVKGLSINYVDTFYDPPSVYITGKSVKVSPPGRSEVADFNDKLTSVSDCSCRFSGQLSETVEIEMDTSQAPDLRNYGEEIKQIMTDWFPFVQNLMATSAYKPVRKIRVFFSSKDEGVAWAGGNEIGANAAWLRRTGLKDKGWIVHEMTHILHQARGCPGWIVEGMAEWTRRWHFEPWTHTTKPTWEEKGANSQPEGNGWLVVYLNSVTGKPLIYEMNKACQTGTWHDNWLKERTGKSDKEWWDVMLKDKYYPWQRRA
;
A
#
# COMPACT_ATOMS: atom_id res chain seq x y z
N MET A 1 1.13 -31.27 -13.08
CA MET A 1 0.41 -30.12 -13.65
C MET A 1 0.28 -29.06 -12.57
N VAL A 2 1.28 -28.20 -12.44
CA VAL A 2 1.25 -27.00 -11.59
C VAL A 2 2.00 -25.94 -12.39
N THR A 3 1.31 -24.88 -12.76
CA THR A 3 1.84 -23.79 -13.58
C THR A 3 2.40 -22.73 -12.62
N ASN A 4 3.72 -22.57 -12.58
CA ASN A 4 4.41 -21.54 -11.79
C ASN A 4 4.35 -20.20 -12.54
N CYS A 5 3.78 -19.17 -11.93
CA CYS A 5 3.94 -17.78 -12.36
C CYS A 5 5.21 -17.22 -11.69
N ILE A 6 6.18 -16.80 -12.51
CA ILE A 6 7.43 -16.15 -12.09
C ILE A 6 7.23 -14.63 -12.19
N LEU A 7 7.59 -13.88 -11.15
CA LEU A 7 7.59 -12.42 -11.12
C LEU A 7 8.93 -11.89 -11.68
N THR A 8 8.90 -10.95 -12.63
CA THR A 8 10.09 -10.28 -13.19
C THR A 8 10.07 -8.80 -12.81
N ALA A 9 11.19 -8.24 -12.37
CA ALA A 9 11.40 -6.79 -12.16
C ALA A 9 12.47 -6.24 -13.12
N ILE A 10 12.25 -5.05 -13.67
CA ILE A 10 13.18 -4.36 -14.61
C ILE A 10 13.81 -3.16 -13.90
N LEU A 11 15.15 -3.09 -13.86
CA LEU A 11 15.92 -1.91 -13.43
C LEU A 11 16.41 -1.14 -14.66
N ILE A 12 16.24 0.19 -14.68
CA ILE A 12 16.73 1.06 -15.77
C ILE A 12 18.05 1.72 -15.37
N LEU A 13 19.10 1.47 -16.16
CA LEU A 13 20.33 2.26 -16.18
C LEU A 13 20.13 3.42 -17.16
N ALA A 14 20.23 4.66 -16.67
CA ALA A 14 20.27 5.84 -17.53
C ALA A 14 21.59 5.86 -18.32
N GLY A 15 21.48 5.94 -19.65
CA GLY A 15 22.60 6.33 -20.51
C GLY A 15 23.37 5.20 -21.18
N SER A 16 22.74 4.40 -22.03
CA SER A 16 23.37 3.87 -23.25
C SER A 16 22.32 3.29 -24.19
N ASN A 17 22.46 3.58 -25.49
CA ASN A 17 21.63 3.05 -26.57
C ASN A 17 21.82 1.53 -26.73
N LEU A 18 21.18 0.73 -25.88
CA LEU A 18 21.17 -0.73 -26.00
C LEU A 18 19.74 -1.24 -25.95
N SER A 19 19.21 -1.57 -27.13
CA SER A 19 18.01 -2.37 -27.32
C SER A 19 18.35 -3.83 -27.03
N LEU A 20 18.22 -4.27 -25.78
CA LEU A 20 18.27 -5.69 -25.43
C LEU A 20 17.31 -5.98 -24.29
N CYS A 21 16.21 -6.63 -24.65
CA CYS A 21 15.29 -7.26 -23.72
C CYS A 21 16.01 -8.49 -23.14
N GLN A 22 16.60 -8.37 -21.94
CA GLN A 22 17.15 -9.51 -21.20
C GLN A 22 16.29 -9.78 -19.96
N GLN A 23 15.86 -11.03 -19.83
CA GLN A 23 15.09 -11.53 -18.68
C GLN A 23 15.92 -11.40 -17.40
N VAL A 24 15.37 -10.70 -16.41
CA VAL A 24 15.90 -10.67 -15.04
C VAL A 24 15.10 -11.71 -14.25
N THR A 25 15.81 -12.75 -13.77
CA THR A 25 15.23 -13.72 -12.83
C THR A 25 15.62 -13.26 -11.42
N LEU A 26 14.64 -12.80 -10.64
CA LEU A 26 14.85 -12.56 -9.21
C LEU A 26 14.79 -13.91 -8.50
N TRP A 27 15.87 -14.25 -7.80
CA TRP A 27 15.84 -15.28 -6.78
C TRP A 27 15.71 -14.56 -5.44
N ASP A 28 14.54 -14.69 -4.80
CA ASP A 28 14.35 -14.27 -3.42
C ASP A 28 15.05 -15.29 -2.51
N ASP A 29 16.35 -15.13 -2.33
CA ASP A 29 16.99 -15.67 -1.13
C ASP A 29 16.76 -14.68 0.01
N VAL A 30 16.04 -15.16 1.02
CA VAL A 30 15.57 -14.43 2.17
C VAL A 30 16.75 -14.01 3.04
N ASN A 31 17.40 -12.90 2.73
CA ASN A 31 18.25 -12.13 3.65
C ASN A 31 18.39 -10.69 3.13
N TYR A 32 18.24 -9.72 4.03
CA TYR A 32 18.35 -8.29 3.72
C TYR A 32 19.67 -7.98 2.98
N GLY A 33 19.53 -7.53 1.73
CA GLY A 33 20.63 -7.31 0.78
C GLY A 33 20.36 -8.07 -0.52
N GLY A 34 19.40 -7.61 -1.31
CA GLY A 34 19.12 -8.21 -2.62
C GLY A 34 20.36 -8.07 -3.53
N MET A 35 20.89 -9.20 -3.99
CA MET A 35 21.93 -9.23 -5.02
C MET A 35 21.26 -9.55 -6.35
N ILE A 36 21.26 -8.59 -7.27
CA ILE A 36 20.72 -8.79 -8.61
C ILE A 36 21.82 -9.41 -9.46
N PHE A 37 21.64 -10.67 -9.84
CA PHE A 37 22.50 -11.31 -10.84
C PHE A 37 21.94 -11.03 -12.24
N VAL A 38 22.53 -10.04 -12.90
CA VAL A 38 22.47 -9.96 -14.36
C VAL A 38 23.67 -10.75 -14.88
N LYS A 39 23.50 -11.56 -15.93
CA LYS A 39 24.60 -12.36 -16.48
C LYS A 39 25.77 -11.43 -16.86
N GLY A 40 26.82 -11.38 -16.03
CA GLY A 40 28.00 -10.52 -16.18
C GLY A 40 28.05 -9.23 -15.33
N LEU A 41 27.10 -8.96 -14.44
CA LEU A 41 27.12 -7.78 -13.54
C LEU A 41 26.69 -8.15 -12.12
N SER A 42 27.48 -7.71 -11.12
CA SER A 42 27.14 -7.78 -9.70
C SER A 42 26.78 -6.38 -9.18
N ILE A 43 25.57 -6.24 -8.63
CA ILE A 43 25.09 -5.00 -8.01
C ILE A 43 24.87 -5.29 -6.52
N ASN A 44 25.54 -4.52 -5.65
CA ASN A 44 25.37 -4.59 -4.20
C ASN A 44 24.55 -3.40 -3.73
N TYR A 45 23.37 -3.67 -3.14
CA TYR A 45 22.54 -2.67 -2.50
C TYR A 45 22.84 -2.62 -0.99
N VAL A 46 23.13 -1.45 -0.46
CA VAL A 46 23.33 -1.23 0.98
C VAL A 46 22.41 -0.09 1.41
N ASP A 47 21.40 -0.42 2.20
CA ASP A 47 20.51 0.55 2.82
C ASP A 47 21.14 1.05 4.13
N THR A 48 21.60 2.30 4.16
CA THR A 48 21.98 2.97 5.40
C THR A 48 21.02 4.12 5.64
N PHE A 49 20.14 3.96 6.62
CA PHE A 49 19.09 4.90 7.03
C PHE A 49 19.57 6.29 7.51
N TYR A 50 20.84 6.67 7.30
CA TYR A 50 21.41 7.93 7.81
C TYR A 50 22.26 8.77 6.83
N ASP A 51 22.32 8.45 5.52
CA ASP A 51 22.89 9.34 4.49
C ASP A 51 22.35 8.94 3.09
N PRO A 52 22.43 9.78 2.03
CA PRO A 52 21.70 9.50 0.78
C PRO A 52 22.12 8.16 0.16
N PRO A 53 21.16 7.37 -0.36
CA PRO A 53 21.44 6.03 -0.86
C PRO A 53 22.49 6.09 -1.97
N SER A 54 23.56 5.32 -1.80
CA SER A 54 24.66 5.21 -2.75
C SER A 54 24.62 3.83 -3.40
N VAL A 55 24.49 3.79 -4.72
CA VAL A 55 24.57 2.54 -5.49
C VAL A 55 26.02 2.34 -5.95
N TYR A 56 26.58 1.18 -5.66
CA TYR A 56 27.93 0.81 -6.11
C TYR A 56 27.83 -0.06 -7.36
N ILE A 57 28.24 0.50 -8.50
CA ILE A 57 28.39 -0.24 -9.76
C ILE A 57 29.87 -0.32 -10.05
N THR A 58 30.45 -1.52 -10.00
CA THR A 58 31.85 -1.79 -10.40
C THR A 58 32.86 -0.78 -9.80
N GLY A 59 32.76 -0.50 -8.50
CA GLY A 59 33.73 0.36 -7.79
C GLY A 59 33.61 1.87 -8.03
N LYS A 60 32.55 2.36 -8.70
CA LYS A 60 32.25 3.80 -8.79
C LYS A 60 30.98 4.13 -8.00
N SER A 61 31.04 5.19 -7.19
CA SER A 61 29.87 5.72 -6.47
C SER A 61 29.04 6.59 -7.41
N VAL A 62 27.72 6.33 -7.45
CA VAL A 62 26.75 7.19 -8.10
C VAL A 62 25.87 7.80 -7.02
N LYS A 63 25.78 9.13 -6.97
CA LYS A 63 24.86 9.84 -6.08
C LYS A 63 23.46 9.80 -6.70
N VAL A 64 22.50 9.26 -5.97
CA VAL A 64 21.09 9.26 -6.37
C VAL A 64 20.40 10.42 -5.63
N SER A 65 19.83 11.37 -6.36
CA SER A 65 19.01 12.44 -5.79
C SER A 65 17.54 12.00 -5.77
N PRO A 66 16.72 12.44 -4.79
CA PRO A 66 15.29 12.12 -4.78
C PRO A 66 14.60 12.71 -6.02
N PRO A 67 13.61 12.00 -6.59
CA PRO A 67 13.09 12.33 -7.91
C PRO A 67 12.37 13.68 -7.93
N GLY A 68 12.62 14.45 -8.98
CA GLY A 68 11.89 15.67 -9.29
C GLY A 68 10.50 15.37 -9.84
N ARG A 69 9.61 16.38 -9.80
CA ARG A 69 8.18 16.30 -10.18
C ARG A 69 7.88 15.68 -11.56
N SER A 70 8.84 15.67 -12.49
CA SER A 70 8.72 15.08 -13.82
C SER A 70 9.03 13.58 -13.88
N GLU A 71 9.70 13.03 -12.87
CA GLU A 71 10.15 11.62 -12.85
C GLU A 71 9.13 10.68 -12.19
N VAL A 72 8.20 11.22 -11.39
CA VAL A 72 7.10 10.45 -10.77
C VAL A 72 6.09 9.98 -11.82
N ALA A 73 5.83 10.78 -12.85
CA ALA A 73 4.96 10.39 -13.97
C ALA A 73 5.57 9.23 -14.78
N ASP A 74 6.88 9.28 -15.00
CA ASP A 74 7.62 8.27 -15.76
C ASP A 74 7.82 6.95 -14.97
N PHE A 75 7.72 7.01 -13.63
CA PHE A 75 7.76 5.84 -12.75
C PHE A 75 6.44 5.03 -12.77
N ASN A 76 5.29 5.72 -12.85
CA ASN A 76 3.98 5.07 -12.98
C ASN A 76 3.81 4.36 -14.34
N ASP A 77 4.35 4.93 -15.43
CA ASP A 77 4.34 4.33 -16.77
C ASP A 77 5.19 3.06 -16.90
N LYS A 78 6.06 2.78 -15.91
CA LYS A 78 6.99 1.64 -15.95
C LYS A 78 6.68 0.57 -14.90
N LEU A 79 5.89 0.88 -13.87
CA LEU A 79 5.28 -0.13 -13.00
C LEU A 79 4.18 -0.93 -13.72
N THR A 80 3.51 -0.33 -14.70
CA THR A 80 2.59 -1.03 -15.62
C THR A 80 3.31 -2.03 -16.53
N SER A 81 4.64 -1.96 -16.68
CA SER A 81 5.42 -2.94 -17.47
C SER A 81 6.01 -4.09 -16.62
N VAL A 82 5.88 -4.05 -15.29
CA VAL A 82 6.27 -5.15 -14.37
C VAL A 82 5.08 -6.10 -14.14
N SER A 83 3.93 -5.83 -14.77
CA SER A 83 2.87 -6.82 -14.92
C SER A 83 3.32 -7.87 -15.94
N ASP A 84 3.98 -8.93 -15.47
CA ASP A 84 4.28 -10.08 -16.32
C ASP A 84 3.00 -10.92 -16.54
N CYS A 85 2.15 -10.36 -17.39
CA CYS A 85 1.21 -10.95 -18.33
C CYS A 85 0.35 -9.79 -18.81
N SER A 86 0.69 -9.27 -19.99
CA SER A 86 -0.11 -8.36 -20.83
C SER A 86 -1.49 -8.93 -21.23
N CYS A 87 -2.05 -9.84 -20.43
CA CYS A 87 -3.34 -10.50 -20.59
C CYS A 87 -4.31 -10.24 -19.41
N ARG A 88 -4.01 -9.38 -18.42
CA ARG A 88 -4.92 -9.19 -17.26
C ARG A 88 -5.49 -7.80 -16.99
N PHE A 89 -4.97 -6.71 -17.58
CA PHE A 89 -5.45 -5.36 -17.24
C PHE A 89 -5.61 -4.42 -18.44
N SER A 90 -5.91 -4.95 -19.64
CA SER A 90 -6.24 -4.11 -20.79
C SER A 90 -7.52 -3.30 -20.53
N GLY A 91 -7.37 -2.10 -19.95
CA GLY A 91 -8.39 -1.04 -19.92
C GLY A 91 -9.26 -0.90 -18.66
N GLN A 92 -8.88 -1.46 -17.51
CA GLN A 92 -9.72 -1.39 -16.28
C GLN A 92 -9.26 -0.40 -15.21
N LEU A 93 -8.06 0.16 -15.29
CA LEU A 93 -7.61 1.19 -14.36
C LEU A 93 -8.02 2.57 -14.86
N SER A 94 -8.27 3.50 -13.93
CA SER A 94 -8.52 4.89 -14.29
C SER A 94 -7.21 5.64 -14.24
N GLU A 95 -6.76 6.18 -15.39
CA GLU A 95 -5.55 6.99 -15.47
C GLU A 95 -5.63 8.25 -14.61
N THR A 96 -6.84 8.77 -14.44
CA THR A 96 -7.13 9.96 -13.61
C THR A 96 -8.40 9.76 -12.79
N VAL A 97 -8.57 10.61 -11.78
CA VAL A 97 -9.78 10.68 -10.97
C VAL A 97 -10.22 12.15 -10.85
N GLU A 98 -11.51 12.39 -11.02
CA GLU A 98 -12.11 13.68 -10.69
C GLU A 98 -12.33 13.75 -9.18
N ILE A 99 -11.62 14.67 -8.50
CA ILE A 99 -11.85 14.95 -7.08
C ILE A 99 -12.69 16.23 -6.96
N GLU A 100 -13.94 16.04 -6.53
CA GLU A 100 -14.86 17.13 -6.19
C GLU A 100 -14.71 17.45 -4.70
N MET A 101 -14.10 18.60 -4.39
CA MET A 101 -13.89 19.06 -3.01
C MET A 101 -14.93 20.12 -2.64
N ASP A 102 -15.76 19.81 -1.65
CA ASP A 102 -16.85 20.66 -1.15
C ASP A 102 -16.57 21.09 0.30
N THR A 103 -16.13 22.33 0.46
CA THR A 103 -15.90 22.95 1.77
C THR A 103 -17.00 23.92 2.17
N SER A 104 -18.18 23.86 1.53
CA SER A 104 -19.27 24.84 1.75
C SER A 104 -19.72 24.97 3.21
N GLN A 105 -19.66 23.89 3.99
CA GLN A 105 -19.99 23.90 5.42
C GLN A 105 -18.80 24.22 6.34
N ALA A 106 -17.59 24.34 5.79
CA ALA A 106 -16.40 24.80 6.50
C ALA A 106 -15.53 25.68 5.59
N PRO A 107 -15.99 26.88 5.18
CA PRO A 107 -15.30 27.71 4.19
C PRO A 107 -13.88 28.14 4.62
N ASP A 108 -13.65 28.25 5.94
CA ASP A 108 -12.34 28.52 6.54
C ASP A 108 -11.30 27.43 6.24
N LEU A 109 -11.74 26.21 5.95
CA LEU A 109 -10.89 25.07 5.62
C LEU A 109 -10.63 24.94 4.10
N ARG A 110 -11.04 25.90 3.27
CA ARG A 110 -10.89 25.81 1.80
C ARG A 110 -9.45 25.52 1.35
N ASN A 111 -8.47 26.25 1.87
CA ASN A 111 -7.07 26.05 1.49
C ASN A 111 -6.58 24.64 1.86
N TYR A 112 -6.99 24.15 3.03
CA TYR A 112 -6.70 22.78 3.44
C TYR A 112 -7.40 21.76 2.54
N GLY A 113 -8.63 22.02 2.11
CA GLY A 113 -9.34 21.20 1.12
C GLY A 113 -8.57 21.07 -0.20
N GLU A 114 -8.00 22.16 -0.71
CA GLU A 114 -7.17 22.10 -1.93
C GLU A 114 -5.88 21.26 -1.73
N GLU A 115 -5.24 21.37 -0.55
CA GLU A 115 -4.08 20.51 -0.22
C GLU A 115 -4.46 19.02 -0.18
N ILE A 116 -5.61 18.70 0.43
CA ILE A 116 -6.12 17.33 0.51
C ILE A 116 -6.48 16.80 -0.87
N LYS A 117 -7.11 17.62 -1.72
CA LYS A 117 -7.40 17.29 -3.11
C LYS A 117 -6.13 16.98 -3.90
N GLN A 118 -5.07 17.75 -3.69
CA GLN A 118 -3.78 17.50 -4.34
C GLN A 118 -3.19 16.15 -3.89
N ILE A 119 -3.19 15.86 -2.58
CA ILE A 119 -2.71 14.58 -2.04
C ILE A 119 -3.46 13.40 -2.67
N MET A 120 -4.79 13.47 -2.73
CA MET A 120 -5.60 12.42 -3.36
C MET A 120 -5.23 12.22 -4.83
N THR A 121 -5.08 13.32 -5.57
CA THR A 121 -4.73 13.27 -7.00
C THR A 121 -3.37 12.61 -7.20
N ASP A 122 -2.38 12.96 -6.37
CA ASP A 122 -1.02 12.41 -6.46
C ASP A 122 -0.96 10.93 -6.06
N TRP A 123 -1.74 10.53 -5.03
CA TRP A 123 -1.70 9.18 -4.49
C TRP A 123 -2.69 8.20 -5.11
N PHE A 124 -3.70 8.69 -5.84
CA PHE A 124 -4.73 7.84 -6.43
C PHE A 124 -4.18 6.72 -7.31
N PRO A 125 -3.24 6.95 -8.26
CA PRO A 125 -2.72 5.87 -9.10
C PRO A 125 -2.03 4.78 -8.28
N PHE A 126 -1.27 5.19 -7.25
CA PHE A 126 -0.56 4.26 -6.37
C PHE A 126 -1.52 3.42 -5.53
N VAL A 127 -2.48 4.06 -4.84
CA VAL A 127 -3.47 3.34 -4.02
C VAL A 127 -4.35 2.46 -4.90
N GLN A 128 -4.73 2.93 -6.09
CA GLN A 128 -5.48 2.12 -7.05
C GLN A 128 -4.70 0.87 -7.44
N ASN A 129 -3.40 1.00 -7.71
CA ASN A 129 -2.58 -0.16 -8.07
C ASN A 129 -2.45 -1.16 -6.90
N LEU A 130 -2.32 -0.68 -5.66
CA LEU A 130 -2.32 -1.55 -4.47
C LEU A 130 -3.66 -2.29 -4.30
N MET A 131 -4.78 -1.64 -4.60
CA MET A 131 -6.12 -2.19 -4.38
C MET A 131 -6.69 -2.92 -5.61
N ALA A 132 -6.07 -2.79 -6.78
CA ALA A 132 -6.60 -3.38 -8.00
C ALA A 132 -6.48 -4.90 -7.99
N THR A 133 -7.61 -5.57 -8.21
CA THR A 133 -7.66 -7.00 -8.52
C THR A 133 -8.42 -7.22 -9.81
N SER A 134 -8.51 -8.47 -10.27
CA SER A 134 -9.34 -8.80 -11.43
C SER A 134 -10.84 -8.47 -11.24
N ALA A 135 -11.29 -8.20 -10.02
CA ALA A 135 -12.67 -7.83 -9.70
C ALA A 135 -12.87 -6.31 -9.53
N TYR A 136 -11.79 -5.53 -9.55
CA TYR A 136 -11.81 -4.09 -9.31
C TYR A 136 -12.56 -3.35 -10.42
N LYS A 137 -13.35 -2.36 -10.03
CA LYS A 137 -14.04 -1.47 -10.96
C LYS A 137 -13.39 -0.09 -10.93
N PRO A 138 -13.02 0.51 -12.08
CA PRO A 138 -12.39 1.83 -12.08
C PRO A 138 -13.28 2.89 -11.43
N VAL A 139 -12.72 3.60 -10.47
CA VAL A 139 -13.32 4.80 -9.85
C VAL A 139 -12.89 6.00 -10.68
N ARG A 140 -13.86 6.79 -11.16
CA ARG A 140 -13.60 7.96 -12.01
C ARG A 140 -13.82 9.28 -11.30
N LYS A 141 -14.61 9.28 -10.23
CA LYS A 141 -14.98 10.46 -9.46
C LYS A 141 -15.08 10.11 -7.99
N ILE A 142 -14.53 10.96 -7.14
CA ILE A 142 -14.68 10.90 -5.68
C ILE A 142 -15.12 12.27 -5.21
N ARG A 143 -16.20 12.32 -4.43
CA ARG A 143 -16.64 13.55 -3.76
C ARG A 143 -16.09 13.57 -2.34
N VAL A 144 -15.51 14.69 -1.95
CA VAL A 144 -15.00 14.92 -0.59
C VAL A 144 -15.68 16.15 -0.04
N PHE A 145 -16.18 16.07 1.18
CA PHE A 145 -16.79 17.23 1.83
C PHE A 145 -16.43 17.34 3.31
N PHE A 146 -16.32 18.58 3.77
CA PHE A 146 -16.08 18.88 5.18
C PHE A 146 -17.41 19.19 5.86
N SER A 147 -17.87 18.25 6.68
CA SER A 147 -19.16 18.32 7.35
C SER A 147 -19.04 19.04 8.68
N SER A 148 -20.01 19.92 8.95
CA SER A 148 -20.17 20.56 10.26
C SER A 148 -20.89 19.66 11.28
N LYS A 149 -21.43 18.52 10.82
CA LYS A 149 -22.32 17.63 11.59
C LYS A 149 -21.77 16.23 11.81
N ASP A 150 -20.71 15.86 11.08
CA ASP A 150 -20.14 14.51 11.19
C ASP A 150 -19.42 14.35 12.54
N GLU A 151 -19.48 13.12 13.05
CA GLU A 151 -18.78 12.71 14.27
C GLU A 151 -17.54 11.87 13.89
N GLY A 152 -16.63 11.65 14.85
CA GLY A 152 -15.38 10.94 14.59
C GLY A 152 -14.39 11.76 13.74
N VAL A 153 -13.56 11.05 12.97
CA VAL A 153 -12.50 11.64 12.12
C VAL A 153 -13.05 11.91 10.72
N ALA A 154 -13.39 10.83 10.01
CA ALA A 154 -13.92 10.81 8.67
C ALA A 154 -14.62 9.47 8.40
N TRP A 155 -15.30 9.37 7.26
CA TRP A 155 -15.86 8.13 6.74
C TRP A 155 -15.80 8.12 5.22
N ALA A 156 -15.83 6.93 4.63
CA ALA A 156 -15.84 6.72 3.19
C ALA A 156 -16.89 5.69 2.76
N GLY A 157 -17.59 5.98 1.67
CA GLY A 157 -18.56 5.06 1.08
C GLY A 157 -19.22 5.64 -0.15
N GLY A 158 -19.62 4.79 -1.11
CA GLY A 158 -20.37 5.25 -2.29
C GLY A 158 -19.64 6.29 -3.17
N ASN A 159 -18.30 6.25 -3.20
CA ASN A 159 -17.44 7.28 -3.81
C ASN A 159 -17.51 8.67 -3.14
N GLU A 160 -17.96 8.71 -1.90
CA GLU A 160 -17.95 9.91 -1.06
C GLU A 160 -17.03 9.73 0.15
N ILE A 161 -16.37 10.82 0.54
CA ILE A 161 -15.59 10.92 1.76
C ILE A 161 -16.09 12.14 2.55
N GLY A 162 -16.63 11.89 3.74
CA GLY A 162 -17.04 12.93 4.67
C GLY A 162 -16.02 13.09 5.79
N ALA A 163 -15.58 14.31 6.08
CA ALA A 163 -14.66 14.59 7.18
C ALA A 163 -15.28 15.56 8.20
N ASN A 164 -15.04 15.28 9.48
CA ASN A 164 -15.50 16.12 10.57
C ASN A 164 -14.70 17.43 10.63
N ALA A 165 -15.31 18.55 10.25
CA ALA A 165 -14.67 19.86 10.26
C ALA A 165 -14.23 20.31 11.66
N ALA A 166 -14.94 19.92 12.72
CA ALA A 166 -14.55 20.23 14.10
C ALA A 166 -13.31 19.44 14.53
N TRP A 167 -13.18 18.19 14.06
CA TRP A 167 -11.97 17.39 14.28
C TRP A 167 -10.76 18.00 13.56
N LEU A 168 -10.89 18.36 12.28
CA LEU A 168 -9.83 18.99 11.48
C LEU A 168 -9.27 20.25 12.16
N ARG A 169 -10.16 21.12 12.67
CA ARG A 169 -9.75 22.33 13.40
C ARG A 169 -8.99 21.99 14.69
N ARG A 170 -9.47 21.01 15.46
CA ARG A 170 -8.88 20.62 16.75
C ARG A 170 -7.50 19.99 16.62
N THR A 171 -7.27 19.22 15.55
CA THR A 171 -5.97 18.58 15.28
C THR A 171 -4.97 19.53 14.62
N GLY A 172 -5.39 20.75 14.30
CA GLY A 172 -4.56 21.77 13.68
C GLY A 172 -4.12 21.42 12.26
N LEU A 173 -4.92 20.61 11.55
CA LEU A 173 -4.71 20.27 10.13
C LEU A 173 -3.40 19.51 9.83
N LYS A 174 -2.75 18.97 10.86
CA LYS A 174 -1.43 18.31 10.74
C LYS A 174 -1.52 16.89 10.20
N ASP A 175 -2.56 16.17 10.60
CA ASP A 175 -2.81 14.83 10.09
C ASP A 175 -3.41 14.96 8.68
N LYS A 176 -2.67 14.51 7.67
CA LYS A 176 -3.15 14.39 6.29
C LYS A 176 -3.28 12.92 5.86
N GLY A 177 -2.79 11.97 6.66
CA GLY A 177 -2.85 10.55 6.34
C GLY A 177 -4.27 10.00 6.34
N TRP A 178 -5.20 10.66 7.06
CA TRP A 178 -6.61 10.28 7.07
C TRP A 178 -7.22 10.26 5.66
N ILE A 179 -6.88 11.19 4.74
CA ILE A 179 -7.50 11.17 3.41
C ILE A 179 -7.04 9.97 2.58
N VAL A 180 -5.79 9.53 2.77
CA VAL A 180 -5.29 8.33 2.09
C VAL A 180 -5.95 7.08 2.66
N HIS A 181 -6.18 7.03 3.98
CA HIS A 181 -6.98 5.99 4.63
C HIS A 181 -8.40 5.90 4.02
N GLU A 182 -9.12 7.02 3.97
CA GLU A 182 -10.47 7.05 3.42
C GLU A 182 -10.52 6.77 1.91
N MET A 183 -9.52 7.25 1.15
CA MET A 183 -9.41 6.93 -0.28
C MET A 183 -9.18 5.43 -0.49
N THR A 184 -8.41 4.77 0.38
CA THR A 184 -8.26 3.32 0.35
C THR A 184 -9.60 2.61 0.51
N HIS A 185 -10.49 3.05 1.40
CA HIS A 185 -11.82 2.44 1.53
C HIS A 185 -12.63 2.47 0.22
N ILE A 186 -12.56 3.58 -0.52
CA ILE A 186 -13.21 3.71 -1.83
C ILE A 186 -12.61 2.73 -2.86
N LEU A 187 -11.27 2.61 -2.88
CA LEU A 187 -10.55 1.79 -3.87
C LEU A 187 -10.48 0.30 -3.49
N HIS A 188 -10.56 -0.03 -2.22
CA HIS A 188 -10.61 -1.39 -1.70
C HIS A 188 -11.90 -2.09 -2.15
N GLN A 189 -13.02 -1.36 -2.27
CA GLN A 189 -14.32 -1.88 -2.74
C GLN A 189 -14.78 -3.15 -1.98
N ALA A 190 -14.40 -3.25 -0.71
CA ALA A 190 -14.65 -4.42 0.12
C ALA A 190 -16.15 -4.63 0.37
N ARG A 191 -16.57 -5.90 0.34
CA ARG A 191 -17.96 -6.33 0.55
C ARG A 191 -17.98 -7.54 1.47
N GLY A 192 -18.69 -7.45 2.59
CA GLY A 192 -18.82 -8.56 3.53
C GLY A 192 -17.48 -9.04 4.12
N CYS A 193 -16.53 -8.11 4.30
CA CYS A 193 -15.23 -8.42 4.89
C CYS A 193 -15.14 -8.02 6.37
N PRO A 194 -14.35 -8.75 7.18
CA PRO A 194 -14.06 -8.39 8.56
C PRO A 194 -13.49 -6.98 8.66
N GLY A 195 -13.92 -6.24 9.69
CA GLY A 195 -13.47 -4.87 9.93
C GLY A 195 -11.95 -4.75 10.04
N TRP A 196 -11.27 -5.76 10.57
CA TRP A 196 -9.80 -5.76 10.66
C TRP A 196 -9.11 -5.75 9.29
N ILE A 197 -9.73 -6.32 8.25
CA ILE A 197 -9.22 -6.27 6.87
C ILE A 197 -9.56 -4.92 6.25
N VAL A 198 -10.81 -4.47 6.42
CA VAL A 198 -11.27 -3.21 5.85
C VAL A 198 -10.44 -2.04 6.37
N GLU A 199 -10.38 -1.86 7.68
CA GLU A 199 -9.56 -0.82 8.32
C GLU A 199 -8.06 -1.13 8.23
N GLY A 200 -7.67 -2.39 8.35
CA GLY A 200 -6.25 -2.77 8.30
C GLY A 200 -5.60 -2.53 6.93
N MET A 201 -6.33 -2.68 5.82
CA MET A 201 -5.83 -2.33 4.48
C MET A 201 -5.68 -0.82 4.32
N ALA A 202 -6.59 -0.03 4.90
CA ALA A 202 -6.53 1.42 4.90
C ALA A 202 -5.36 1.95 5.75
N GLU A 203 -5.20 1.46 6.99
CA GLU A 203 -4.04 1.79 7.82
C GLU A 203 -2.74 1.23 7.23
N TRP A 204 -2.74 0.06 6.59
CA TRP A 204 -1.55 -0.45 5.90
C TRP A 204 -1.10 0.52 4.79
N THR A 205 -2.04 0.95 3.94
CA THR A 205 -1.76 1.93 2.87
C THR A 205 -1.22 3.24 3.45
N ARG A 206 -1.86 3.75 4.51
CA ARG A 206 -1.45 4.98 5.17
C ARG A 206 -0.07 4.85 5.84
N ARG A 207 0.12 3.87 6.72
CA ARG A 207 1.24 3.77 7.66
C ARG A 207 2.47 3.04 7.13
N TRP A 208 2.37 2.31 6.02
CA TRP A 208 3.54 1.66 5.40
C TRP A 208 3.89 2.24 4.03
N HIS A 209 2.99 2.99 3.40
CA HIS A 209 3.27 3.60 2.09
C HIS A 209 3.23 5.13 2.12
N PHE A 210 2.16 5.75 2.62
CA PHE A 210 2.04 7.22 2.60
C PHE A 210 2.92 7.92 3.64
N GLU A 211 2.82 7.49 4.89
CA GLU A 211 3.51 8.10 6.03
C GLU A 211 4.21 7.03 6.89
N PRO A 212 5.21 6.32 6.34
CA PRO A 212 5.91 5.22 7.01
C PRO A 212 6.55 5.61 8.35
N TRP A 213 6.88 6.88 8.55
CA TRP A 213 7.41 7.39 9.83
C TRP A 213 6.38 7.50 10.95
N THR A 214 5.10 7.17 10.71
CA THR A 214 4.02 7.32 11.69
C THR A 214 3.42 6.02 12.18
N HIS A 215 3.89 4.86 11.71
CA HIS A 215 3.30 3.58 12.11
C HIS A 215 3.29 3.44 13.65
N THR A 216 2.14 3.00 14.19
CA THR A 216 1.99 2.82 15.64
C THR A 216 2.90 1.72 16.15
N THR A 217 3.17 1.66 17.45
CA THR A 217 3.86 0.50 18.02
C THR A 217 3.05 -0.77 17.74
N LYS A 218 3.71 -1.86 17.35
CA LYS A 218 3.07 -3.17 17.22
C LYS A 218 2.38 -3.53 18.53
N PRO A 219 1.09 -3.89 18.51
CA PRO A 219 0.42 -4.28 19.73
C PRO A 219 1.07 -5.50 20.35
N THR A 220 1.02 -5.54 21.67
CA THR A 220 1.57 -6.62 22.49
C THR A 220 0.45 -7.46 23.10
N TRP A 221 0.78 -8.70 23.48
CA TRP A 221 -0.21 -9.63 24.05
C TRP A 221 -0.82 -9.09 25.34
N GLU A 222 -0.04 -8.31 26.09
CA GLU A 222 -0.37 -7.76 27.40
C GLU A 222 -1.24 -6.49 27.33
N GLU A 223 -1.37 -5.87 26.15
CA GLU A 223 -2.23 -4.72 25.96
C GLU A 223 -3.70 -5.08 26.16
N LYS A 224 -4.41 -4.23 26.92
CA LYS A 224 -5.80 -4.47 27.28
C LYS A 224 -6.67 -4.53 26.02
N GLY A 225 -7.28 -5.68 25.78
CA GLY A 225 -8.19 -5.91 24.66
C GLY A 225 -7.51 -6.41 23.39
N ALA A 226 -6.18 -6.27 23.26
CA ALA A 226 -5.44 -6.67 22.07
C ALA A 226 -5.63 -8.16 21.77
N ASN A 227 -5.55 -9.04 22.77
CA ASN A 227 -5.67 -10.48 22.55
C ASN A 227 -7.11 -11.01 22.34
N SER A 228 -8.12 -10.13 22.28
CA SER A 228 -9.52 -10.54 22.11
C SER A 228 -9.86 -10.88 20.66
N GLN A 229 -9.43 -10.05 19.72
CA GLN A 229 -9.71 -10.18 18.29
C GLN A 229 -8.70 -9.36 17.46
N PRO A 230 -8.55 -9.67 16.16
CA PRO A 230 -7.77 -8.84 15.25
C PRO A 230 -8.27 -7.38 15.21
N GLU A 231 -7.32 -6.44 15.17
CA GLU A 231 -7.60 -5.02 15.09
C GLU A 231 -7.37 -4.45 13.68
N GLY A 232 -8.08 -3.36 13.38
CA GLY A 232 -7.96 -2.61 12.12
C GLY A 232 -6.73 -1.71 12.00
N ASN A 233 -5.65 -2.00 12.73
CA ASN A 233 -4.47 -1.12 12.83
C ASN A 233 -3.37 -1.41 11.78
N GLY A 234 -3.66 -2.30 10.82
CA GLY A 234 -2.76 -2.68 9.73
C GLY A 234 -1.68 -3.70 10.09
N TRP A 235 -1.37 -3.94 11.38
CA TRP A 235 -0.28 -4.83 11.77
C TRP A 235 -0.48 -6.28 11.32
N LEU A 236 -1.71 -6.81 11.39
CA LEU A 236 -1.98 -8.17 10.92
C LEU A 236 -1.79 -8.32 9.41
N VAL A 237 -2.22 -7.31 8.64
CA VAL A 237 -2.07 -7.27 7.17
C VAL A 237 -0.59 -7.33 6.81
N VAL A 238 0.24 -6.50 7.44
CA VAL A 238 1.69 -6.47 7.15
C VAL A 238 2.38 -7.73 7.64
N TYR A 239 1.98 -8.24 8.81
CA TYR A 239 2.53 -9.49 9.34
C TYR A 239 2.27 -10.66 8.38
N LEU A 240 1.02 -10.84 7.96
CA LEU A 240 0.62 -11.88 7.00
C LEU A 240 1.40 -11.77 5.68
N ASN A 241 1.53 -10.55 5.14
CA ASN A 241 2.30 -10.30 3.93
C ASN A 241 3.77 -10.73 4.08
N SER A 242 4.35 -10.39 5.23
CA SER A 242 5.74 -10.70 5.49
C SER A 242 5.98 -12.19 5.73
N VAL A 243 5.12 -12.92 6.46
CA VAL A 243 5.37 -14.32 6.89
C VAL A 243 4.95 -15.37 5.88
N THR A 244 3.99 -15.06 5.01
CA THR A 244 3.45 -16.09 4.12
C THR A 244 4.18 -16.19 2.79
N GLY A 245 4.89 -15.14 2.35
CA GLY A 245 5.59 -15.11 1.05
C GLY A 245 4.66 -15.30 -0.16
N LYS A 246 3.34 -15.34 0.07
CA LYS A 246 2.29 -15.50 -0.94
C LYS A 246 1.73 -14.12 -1.28
N PRO A 247 1.07 -13.95 -2.45
CA PRO A 247 0.27 -12.77 -2.74
C PRO A 247 -1.03 -12.74 -1.91
N LEU A 248 -0.94 -13.03 -0.61
CA LEU A 248 -2.09 -13.21 0.29
C LEU A 248 -2.88 -11.91 0.44
N ILE A 249 -2.21 -10.75 0.51
CA ILE A 249 -2.90 -9.44 0.49
C ILE A 249 -3.78 -9.30 -0.75
N TYR A 250 -3.26 -9.66 -1.93
CA TYR A 250 -4.03 -9.59 -3.17
C TYR A 250 -5.24 -10.55 -3.13
N GLU A 251 -5.05 -11.77 -2.65
CA GLU A 251 -6.14 -12.74 -2.54
C GLU A 251 -7.21 -12.32 -1.52
N MET A 252 -6.80 -11.76 -0.38
CA MET A 252 -7.69 -11.22 0.65
C MET A 252 -8.51 -10.07 0.08
N ASN A 253 -7.85 -9.09 -0.54
CA ASN A 253 -8.49 -7.96 -1.21
C ASN A 253 -9.48 -8.45 -2.28
N LYS A 254 -9.07 -9.39 -3.14
CA LYS A 254 -9.95 -9.95 -4.17
C LYS A 254 -11.18 -10.60 -3.55
N ALA A 255 -11.01 -11.40 -2.49
CA ALA A 255 -12.13 -12.03 -1.79
C ALA A 255 -13.10 -11.02 -1.18
N CYS A 256 -12.58 -9.89 -0.68
CA CYS A 256 -13.39 -8.75 -0.23
C CYS A 256 -14.14 -8.09 -1.38
N GLN A 257 -13.47 -7.81 -2.50
CA GLN A 257 -14.10 -7.19 -3.67
C GLN A 257 -15.21 -8.05 -4.28
N THR A 258 -15.01 -9.37 -4.31
CA THR A 258 -15.99 -10.33 -4.84
C THR A 258 -17.06 -10.72 -3.82
N GLY A 259 -16.94 -10.33 -2.55
CA GLY A 259 -17.86 -10.74 -1.49
C GLY A 259 -17.83 -12.24 -1.18
N THR A 260 -16.69 -12.89 -1.42
CA THR A 260 -16.48 -14.33 -1.20
C THR A 260 -15.70 -14.64 0.08
N TRP A 261 -15.38 -13.60 0.86
CA TRP A 261 -14.81 -13.77 2.19
C TRP A 261 -15.79 -14.50 3.10
N HIS A 262 -15.28 -15.37 3.98
CA HIS A 262 -16.02 -16.09 5.00
C HIS A 262 -15.08 -16.47 6.15
N ASP A 263 -15.61 -16.85 7.31
CA ASP A 263 -14.85 -17.01 8.56
C ASP A 263 -13.64 -17.96 8.48
N ASN A 264 -13.69 -18.98 7.61
CA ASN A 264 -12.61 -19.95 7.43
C ASN A 264 -11.67 -19.62 6.27
N TRP A 265 -11.90 -18.52 5.55
CA TRP A 265 -11.19 -18.21 4.30
C TRP A 265 -9.66 -18.21 4.49
N LEU A 266 -9.18 -17.60 5.57
CA LEU A 266 -7.75 -17.51 5.87
C LEU A 266 -7.20 -18.86 6.34
N LYS A 267 -7.96 -19.59 7.15
CA LYS A 267 -7.58 -20.92 7.66
C LYS A 267 -7.41 -21.94 6.56
N GLU A 268 -8.28 -21.94 5.56
CA GLU A 268 -8.19 -22.84 4.41
C GLU A 268 -6.91 -22.61 3.58
N ARG A 269 -6.38 -21.38 3.56
CA ARG A 269 -5.21 -21.01 2.74
C ARG A 269 -3.87 -21.08 3.48
N THR A 270 -3.92 -20.94 4.81
CA THR A 270 -2.74 -20.73 5.64
C THR A 270 -2.63 -21.73 6.79
N GLY A 271 -3.69 -22.51 7.06
CA GLY A 271 -3.79 -23.42 8.20
C GLY A 271 -4.13 -22.75 9.53
N LYS A 272 -4.28 -21.42 9.58
CA LYS A 272 -4.63 -20.65 10.79
C LYS A 272 -5.75 -19.66 10.51
N SER A 273 -6.69 -19.56 11.44
CA SER A 273 -7.73 -18.53 11.46
C SER A 273 -7.15 -17.13 11.67
N ASP A 274 -7.96 -16.11 11.43
CA ASP A 274 -7.63 -14.69 11.67
C ASP A 274 -7.10 -14.47 13.09
N LYS A 275 -7.79 -15.07 14.07
CA LYS A 275 -7.41 -14.98 15.49
C LYS A 275 -6.10 -15.70 15.78
N GLU A 276 -5.88 -16.88 15.21
CA GLU A 276 -4.62 -17.61 15.41
C GLU A 276 -3.43 -16.85 14.81
N TRP A 277 -3.59 -16.21 13.64
CA TRP A 277 -2.54 -15.36 13.07
C TRP A 277 -2.28 -14.11 13.88
N TRP A 278 -3.34 -13.48 14.39
CA TRP A 278 -3.24 -12.37 15.30
C TRP A 278 -2.45 -12.73 16.56
N ASP A 279 -2.75 -13.88 17.16
CA ASP A 279 -2.05 -14.36 18.36
C ASP A 279 -0.58 -14.66 18.09
N VAL A 280 -0.27 -15.22 16.91
CA VAL A 280 1.11 -15.42 16.48
C VAL A 280 1.84 -14.07 16.33
N MET A 281 1.21 -13.09 15.68
CA MET A 281 1.79 -11.75 15.51
C MET A 281 2.02 -11.03 16.84
N LEU A 282 1.07 -11.10 17.78
CA LEU A 282 1.21 -10.49 19.11
C LEU A 282 2.39 -11.09 19.88
N LYS A 283 2.57 -12.41 19.79
CA LYS A 283 3.63 -13.15 20.50
C LYS A 283 5.00 -13.07 19.81
N ASP A 284 5.04 -12.72 18.53
CA ASP A 284 6.29 -12.51 17.81
C ASP A 284 6.97 -11.21 18.30
N LYS A 285 7.96 -11.39 19.17
CA LYS A 285 8.75 -10.29 19.75
C LYS A 285 9.86 -9.81 18.81
N TYR A 286 10.14 -10.56 17.74
CA TYR A 286 11.23 -10.28 16.82
C TYR A 286 10.76 -9.48 15.62
N TYR A 287 9.48 -9.58 15.24
CA TYR A 287 8.87 -8.73 14.24
C TYR A 287 8.60 -7.30 14.76
N PRO A 288 8.88 -6.23 13.98
CA PRO A 288 9.32 -6.22 12.58
C PRO A 288 10.85 -6.25 12.33
N TRP A 289 11.67 -6.37 13.37
CA TRP A 289 13.09 -6.00 13.33
C TRP A 289 14.09 -7.16 13.14
N GLN A 290 13.68 -8.42 13.28
CA GLN A 290 14.55 -9.59 13.12
C GLN A 290 13.80 -10.81 12.59
N ARG A 291 13.88 -11.03 11.27
CA ARG A 291 13.97 -12.40 10.77
C ARG A 291 15.41 -12.67 10.38
N ARG A 292 16.19 -13.12 11.36
CA ARG A 292 17.41 -13.87 11.11
C ARG A 292 17.13 -15.32 11.45
N ALA A 293 17.06 -16.16 10.42
CA ALA A 293 17.55 -17.53 10.38
C ALA A 293 17.42 -18.01 8.94
#